data_AF-A0A673HDR6-F1
#
_entry.id   AF-A0A673HDR6-F1
#
_cell.length_a   1.000
_cell.length_b   1.000
_cell.length_c   1.000
_cell.angle_alpha   90.00
_cell.angle_beta   90.00
_cell.angle_gamma   90.00
#
_symmetry.space_group_name_H-M   'P 1'
#
loop_
_entity.id
_entity.type
_entity.pdbx_description
1 polymer ?
#
loop_
_entity_poly.entity_id
_entity_poly.type
_entity_poly.pdbx_seq_one_letter_code
_entity_poly.pdbx_strand_id
1 'polypeptide(L)'
;SSHPVCKRAKGVYGSHIALFRTDAVFHTCTHRQSVLCSGEQLFMEMADVMVKEGRKDAGYEFVCIDDCWPSHKRDAQTLHFIPLMKVFSFPHKSLLCSKVHTKGLKLGIYADIGTSTCAGYPGSLGYYDKDAKAFADWGVDLFKFDGCFMPDWHQLGEGYTNMSRALNQTGRSIVYVLCLIFQPDYEAIRKTCNHRRNYGDIYDQWTSVKSILDWTADHQKIMVPVAGPGGWNDPDMV
;
A
#
# COMPACT_ATOMS: atom_id res chain seq x y z
N SER A 1 29.14 30.26 -7.65
CA SER A 1 29.03 28.94 -6.99
C SER A 1 27.80 28.94 -6.09
N SER A 2 26.64 28.65 -6.65
CA SER A 2 25.34 28.67 -5.96
C SER A 2 24.82 27.25 -5.81
N HIS A 3 24.81 26.74 -4.58
CA HIS A 3 24.15 25.48 -4.25
C HIS A 3 22.62 25.67 -4.34
N PRO A 4 21.88 24.82 -5.07
CA PRO A 4 20.43 24.89 -5.05
C PRO A 4 19.92 24.28 -3.74
N VAL A 5 19.41 25.16 -2.88
CA VAL A 5 18.61 24.79 -1.70
C VAL A 5 17.41 23.97 -2.16
N CYS A 6 17.34 22.71 -1.70
CA CYS A 6 16.21 21.83 -1.94
C CYS A 6 14.95 22.45 -1.30
N LYS A 7 14.09 23.08 -2.11
CA LYS A 7 12.81 23.63 -1.66
C LYS A 7 11.91 22.47 -1.20
N ARG A 8 11.42 22.53 0.05
CA ARG A 8 10.42 21.60 0.59
C ARG A 8 9.26 21.45 -0.40
N ALA A 9 8.97 20.22 -0.79
CA ALA A 9 7.83 19.88 -1.64
C ALA A 9 6.53 20.29 -0.94
N LYS A 10 5.83 21.28 -1.52
CA LYS A 10 4.44 21.57 -1.20
C LYS A 10 3.59 20.44 -1.79
N GLY A 11 3.00 19.60 -0.94
CA GLY A 11 2.02 18.60 -1.38
C GLY A 11 1.97 17.27 -0.61
N VAL A 12 2.97 16.95 0.22
CA VAL A 12 3.11 15.59 0.81
C VAL A 12 2.51 15.43 2.21
N TYR A 13 2.12 16.53 2.88
CA TYR A 13 1.67 16.45 4.28
C TYR A 13 0.35 17.19 4.49
N GLY A 14 -0.75 16.57 4.05
CA GLY A 14 -2.08 16.90 4.56
C GLY A 14 -2.21 16.36 5.97
N SER A 15 -2.46 17.23 6.94
CA SER A 15 -2.61 16.93 8.36
C SER A 15 -3.94 16.24 8.68
N HIS A 16 -4.20 15.09 8.07
CA HIS A 16 -5.24 14.19 8.53
C HIS A 16 -4.62 13.27 9.57
N ILE A 17 -5.07 13.46 10.81
CA ILE A 17 -4.79 12.58 11.94
C ILE A 17 -5.31 11.18 11.57
N ALA A 18 -4.43 10.34 11.01
CA ALA A 18 -4.64 8.92 10.85
C ALA A 18 -4.27 8.21 12.17
N LEU A 19 -4.85 8.67 13.29
CA LEU A 19 -4.87 7.89 14.52
C LEU A 19 -6.02 6.89 14.38
N PHE A 20 -5.68 5.62 14.15
CA PHE A 20 -6.57 4.46 14.36
C PHE A 20 -7.96 4.53 13.70
N ARG A 21 -8.02 4.87 12.41
CA ARG A 21 -9.18 4.55 11.56
C ARG A 21 -8.67 3.64 10.46
N THR A 22 -8.52 2.38 10.84
CA THR A 22 -7.88 1.34 10.05
C THR A 22 -8.53 1.24 8.68
N ASP A 23 -7.71 1.06 7.65
CA ASP A 23 -8.20 0.84 6.29
C ASP A 23 -9.01 -0.45 6.25
N ALA A 24 -10.06 -0.50 5.42
CA ALA A 24 -10.67 -1.77 5.09
C ALA A 24 -9.75 -2.45 4.05
N VAL A 25 -8.72 -3.15 4.55
CA VAL A 25 -7.81 -3.92 3.70
C VAL A 25 -8.45 -5.25 3.39
N PHE A 26 -8.99 -5.37 2.18
CA PHE A 26 -9.59 -6.61 1.72
C PHE A 26 -8.51 -7.44 1.03
N HIS A 27 -8.06 -8.46 1.75
CA HIS A 27 -7.10 -9.40 1.19
C HIS A 27 -7.78 -10.31 0.18
N THR A 28 -7.28 -10.32 -1.05
CA THR A 28 -7.66 -11.25 -2.11
C THR A 28 -7.11 -12.66 -1.89
N CYS A 29 -6.16 -12.84 -0.97
CA CYS A 29 -5.39 -14.08 -0.83
C CYS A 29 -5.11 -14.58 0.60
N THR A 30 -5.57 -13.93 1.69
CA THR A 30 -5.37 -14.45 3.06
C THR A 30 -6.59 -15.20 3.62
N HIS A 31 -6.31 -16.03 4.63
CA HIS A 31 -7.01 -17.20 5.15
C HIS A 31 -8.54 -17.22 5.31
N ARG A 32 -9.28 -16.12 5.08
CA ARG A 32 -10.75 -16.09 5.19
C ARG A 32 -11.49 -16.23 3.86
N GLN A 33 -10.83 -16.07 2.73
CA GLN A 33 -11.49 -16.23 1.42
C GLN A 33 -10.65 -17.14 0.54
N SER A 34 -11.05 -18.41 0.50
CA SER A 34 -10.59 -19.38 -0.48
C SER A 34 -10.60 -18.77 -1.88
N VAL A 35 -9.42 -18.74 -2.51
CA VAL A 35 -8.94 -18.73 -3.92
C VAL A 35 -9.94 -18.86 -5.09
N LEU A 36 -11.25 -18.71 -4.90
CA LEU A 36 -12.28 -18.87 -5.91
C LEU A 36 -13.28 -17.69 -5.83
N CYS A 37 -13.26 -16.85 -6.87
CA CYS A 37 -14.29 -15.87 -7.27
C CYS A 37 -14.21 -14.40 -6.82
N SER A 38 -13.11 -13.89 -6.28
CA SER A 38 -12.99 -12.47 -5.87
C SER A 38 -12.62 -11.54 -7.04
N GLY A 39 -13.56 -11.35 -7.97
CA GLY A 39 -13.49 -10.29 -8.99
C GLY A 39 -13.88 -8.91 -8.44
N GLU A 40 -14.08 -7.94 -9.34
CA GLU A 40 -14.53 -6.57 -9.03
C GLU A 40 -15.70 -6.50 -8.06
N GLN A 41 -16.59 -7.47 -8.20
CA GLN A 41 -17.78 -7.60 -7.39
C GLN A 41 -17.48 -7.66 -5.89
N LEU A 42 -16.43 -8.38 -5.46
CA LEU A 42 -16.07 -8.44 -4.04
C LEU A 42 -15.78 -7.03 -3.50
N PHE A 43 -14.90 -6.29 -4.18
CA PHE A 43 -14.51 -4.95 -3.74
C PHE A 43 -15.68 -3.96 -3.79
N MET A 44 -16.57 -4.11 -4.76
CA MET A 44 -17.77 -3.27 -4.86
C MET A 44 -18.80 -3.60 -3.79
N GLU A 45 -19.04 -4.88 -3.49
CA GLU A 45 -19.91 -5.32 -2.40
C GLU A 45 -19.37 -4.82 -1.05
N MET A 46 -18.06 -4.89 -0.86
CA MET A 46 -17.43 -4.37 0.35
C MET A 46 -17.53 -2.85 0.44
N ALA A 47 -17.33 -2.13 -0.67
CA ALA A 47 -17.54 -0.70 -0.72
C ALA A 47 -19.00 -0.32 -0.40
N ASP A 48 -19.97 -1.11 -0.88
CA ASP A 48 -21.38 -0.94 -0.55
C ASP A 48 -21.67 -1.18 0.94
N VAL A 49 -21.13 -2.25 1.52
CA VAL A 49 -21.24 -2.56 2.95
C VAL A 49 -20.61 -1.44 3.80
N MET A 50 -19.44 -0.93 3.42
CA MET A 50 -18.77 0.17 4.14
C MET A 50 -19.63 1.43 4.22
N VAL A 51 -20.34 1.77 3.15
CA VAL A 51 -21.27 2.91 3.15
C VAL A 51 -22.54 2.57 3.93
N LYS A 52 -23.18 1.44 3.62
CA LYS A 52 -24.50 1.07 4.19
C LYS A 52 -24.46 0.83 5.69
N GLU A 53 -23.37 0.26 6.21
CA GLU A 53 -23.20 -0.03 7.64
C GLU A 53 -22.56 1.13 8.43
N GLY A 54 -22.38 2.30 7.82
CA GLY A 54 -21.82 3.48 8.51
C GLY A 54 -20.32 3.39 8.82
N ARG A 55 -19.58 2.43 8.23
CA ARG A 55 -18.12 2.33 8.39
C ARG A 55 -17.43 3.54 7.78
N LYS A 56 -17.90 4.01 6.62
CA LYS A 56 -17.44 5.26 6.03
C LYS A 56 -17.61 6.44 6.99
N ASP A 57 -18.77 6.56 7.65
CA ASP A 57 -19.04 7.65 8.60
C ASP A 57 -18.18 7.53 9.87
N ALA A 58 -17.82 6.30 10.26
CA ALA A 58 -16.82 6.04 11.29
C ALA A 58 -15.38 6.37 10.83
N GLY A 59 -15.16 6.64 9.54
CA GLY A 59 -13.91 7.08 8.92
C GLY A 59 -13.08 5.97 8.26
N TYR A 60 -13.68 4.81 7.98
CA TYR A 60 -13.09 3.80 7.11
C TYR A 60 -13.27 4.24 5.65
N GLU A 61 -12.23 4.85 5.07
CA GLU A 61 -12.33 5.51 3.75
C GLU A 61 -11.72 4.71 2.61
N PHE A 62 -10.82 3.77 2.88
CA PHE A 62 -10.06 3.04 1.87
C PHE A 62 -10.57 1.60 1.69
N VAL A 63 -10.80 1.22 0.42
CA VAL A 63 -10.98 -0.15 -0.04
C VAL A 63 -9.66 -0.59 -0.65
N CYS A 64 -8.87 -1.40 0.05
CA CYS A 64 -7.54 -1.80 -0.43
C CYS A 64 -7.54 -3.20 -1.05
N ILE A 65 -6.93 -3.32 -2.22
CA ILE A 65 -6.63 -4.58 -2.91
C ILE A 65 -5.24 -5.05 -2.49
N ASP A 66 -5.14 -6.27 -1.98
CA ASP A 66 -3.86 -6.90 -1.63
C ASP A 66 -3.29 -7.75 -2.78
N ASP A 67 -2.34 -8.66 -2.51
CA ASP A 67 -1.67 -9.49 -3.53
C ASP A 67 -2.65 -10.32 -4.39
N CYS A 68 -2.15 -10.93 -5.46
CA CYS A 68 -2.91 -11.79 -6.39
C CYS A 68 -3.87 -11.09 -7.36
N TRP A 69 -3.87 -9.76 -7.43
CA TRP A 69 -4.68 -9.02 -8.42
C TRP A 69 -4.13 -9.00 -9.86
N PRO A 70 -2.80 -9.04 -10.13
CA PRO A 70 -2.28 -8.98 -11.48
C PRO A 70 -2.08 -10.39 -12.07
N SER A 71 -1.84 -10.46 -13.37
CA SER A 71 -1.46 -11.68 -14.08
C SER A 71 -0.02 -12.04 -13.72
N HIS A 72 0.32 -13.33 -13.85
CA HIS A 72 1.70 -13.79 -13.68
C HIS A 72 2.67 -13.20 -14.71
N LYS A 73 2.17 -12.50 -15.73
CA LYS A 73 2.98 -11.81 -16.73
C LYS A 73 2.59 -10.34 -16.83
N ARG A 74 3.58 -9.49 -17.04
CA ARG A 74 3.39 -8.13 -17.52
C ARG A 74 3.00 -8.16 -19.01
N ASP A 75 2.37 -7.08 -19.45
CA ASP A 75 2.07 -6.85 -20.86
C ASP A 75 3.38 -6.83 -21.69
N ALA A 76 3.43 -7.61 -22.76
CA ALA A 76 4.68 -7.86 -23.48
C ALA A 76 5.22 -6.60 -24.19
N GLN A 77 4.36 -5.65 -24.52
CA GLN A 77 4.73 -4.44 -25.25
C GLN A 77 4.98 -3.27 -24.29
N THR A 78 4.07 -3.06 -23.33
CA THR A 78 4.10 -1.90 -22.43
C THR A 78 4.85 -2.17 -21.13
N LEU A 79 5.07 -3.45 -20.78
CA LEU A 79 5.63 -3.90 -19.50
C LEU A 79 4.80 -3.47 -18.28
N HIS A 80 3.54 -3.07 -18.48
CA HIS A 80 2.63 -2.79 -17.38
C HIS A 80 2.08 -4.07 -16.76
N PHE A 81 1.65 -3.98 -15.50
CA PHE A 81 0.77 -4.98 -14.92
C PHE A 81 -0.46 -5.23 -15.81
N ILE A 82 -0.80 -6.50 -16.00
CA ILE A 82 -2.08 -6.92 -16.57
C ILE A 82 -2.95 -7.33 -15.39
N PRO A 83 -4.01 -6.60 -15.05
CA PRO A 83 -4.93 -7.06 -14.01
C PRO A 83 -5.64 -8.37 -14.43
N LEU A 84 -5.68 -9.39 -13.56
CA LEU A 84 -6.44 -10.63 -13.83
C LEU A 84 -7.93 -10.44 -13.68
N MET A 85 -8.32 -9.53 -12.81
CA MET A 85 -9.70 -9.36 -12.46
C MET A 85 -10.45 -8.68 -13.62
N LYS A 86 -11.68 -9.15 -13.91
CA LYS A 86 -12.66 -8.49 -14.82
C LYS A 86 -12.93 -7.00 -14.48
N VAL A 87 -12.38 -6.54 -13.35
CA VAL A 87 -12.26 -5.20 -12.75
C VAL A 87 -11.87 -4.09 -13.71
N PHE A 88 -10.98 -4.39 -14.64
CA PHE A 88 -10.49 -3.41 -15.59
C PHE A 88 -11.03 -3.80 -16.94
N SER A 89 -12.31 -3.50 -17.16
CA SER A 89 -12.96 -3.72 -18.46
C SER A 89 -12.17 -2.96 -19.50
N PHE A 90 -11.28 -3.63 -20.23
CA PHE A 90 -10.48 -3.01 -21.28
C PHE A 90 -11.45 -2.32 -22.26
N PRO A 91 -11.30 -1.01 -22.55
CA PRO A 91 -10.10 -0.19 -22.37
C PRO A 91 -10.00 0.62 -21.05
N HIS A 92 -10.93 0.48 -20.11
CA HIS A 92 -11.10 1.35 -18.93
C HIS A 92 -10.44 0.81 -17.66
N LYS A 93 -9.11 0.92 -17.59
CA LYS A 93 -8.32 0.58 -16.39
C LYS A 93 -8.59 1.49 -15.17
N SER A 94 -9.40 2.53 -15.30
CA SER A 94 -9.82 3.41 -14.20
C SER A 94 -11.19 3.05 -13.60
N LEU A 95 -11.88 2.02 -14.13
CA LEU A 95 -13.29 1.82 -13.86
C LEU A 95 -13.60 1.45 -12.40
N LEU A 96 -12.84 0.54 -11.78
CA LEU A 96 -13.05 0.19 -10.37
C LEU A 96 -12.78 1.38 -9.45
N CYS A 97 -11.66 2.07 -9.67
CA CYS A 97 -11.33 3.26 -8.89
C CYS A 97 -12.43 4.31 -8.99
N SER A 98 -12.92 4.58 -10.22
CA SER A 98 -14.03 5.50 -10.44
C SER A 98 -15.31 5.07 -9.72
N LYS A 99 -15.64 3.77 -9.73
CA LYS A 99 -16.80 3.20 -9.02
C LYS A 99 -16.67 3.28 -7.50
N VAL A 100 -15.47 3.11 -6.94
CA VAL A 100 -15.21 3.30 -5.51
C VAL A 100 -15.33 4.79 -5.15
N HIS A 101 -14.82 5.68 -6.00
CA HIS A 101 -14.92 7.14 -5.83
C HIS A 101 -16.38 7.64 -5.88
N THR A 102 -17.28 7.05 -6.69
CA THR A 102 -18.69 7.47 -6.70
C THR A 102 -19.41 7.19 -5.39
N LYS A 103 -18.90 6.26 -4.57
CA LYS A 103 -19.37 6.00 -3.20
C LYS A 103 -18.72 6.95 -2.17
N GLY A 104 -17.83 7.84 -2.63
CA GLY A 104 -16.99 8.72 -1.82
C GLY A 104 -16.05 7.94 -0.91
N LEU A 105 -15.56 6.79 -1.39
CA LEU A 105 -14.48 6.01 -0.80
C LEU A 105 -13.23 6.19 -1.67
N LYS A 106 -12.09 5.66 -1.22
CA LYS A 106 -10.78 5.71 -1.87
C LYS A 106 -10.29 4.30 -2.19
N LEU A 107 -9.48 4.13 -3.22
CA LEU A 107 -8.97 2.81 -3.63
C LEU A 107 -7.49 2.65 -3.27
N GLY A 108 -7.16 1.56 -2.57
CA GLY A 108 -5.79 1.10 -2.34
C GLY A 108 -5.39 -0.04 -3.29
N ILE A 109 -4.12 -0.11 -3.67
CA ILE A 109 -3.55 -1.22 -4.45
C ILE A 109 -2.23 -1.69 -3.84
N TYR A 110 -1.80 -2.88 -4.23
CA TYR A 110 -0.61 -3.55 -3.74
C TYR A 110 0.40 -3.82 -4.87
N ALA A 111 1.69 -3.70 -4.55
CA ALA A 111 2.76 -4.36 -5.29
C ALA A 111 3.93 -4.66 -4.35
N ASP A 112 5.05 -5.10 -4.91
CA ASP A 112 6.23 -5.51 -4.16
C ASP A 112 7.49 -4.86 -4.75
N ILE A 113 8.43 -4.49 -3.88
CA ILE A 113 9.71 -3.92 -4.26
C ILE A 113 10.60 -4.86 -5.06
N GLY A 114 10.49 -6.17 -4.82
CA GLY A 114 11.36 -7.18 -5.39
C GLY A 114 11.02 -7.54 -6.84
N THR A 115 11.58 -8.67 -7.28
CA THR A 115 11.31 -9.22 -8.62
C THR A 115 9.93 -9.83 -8.75
N SER A 116 9.38 -10.30 -7.63
CA SER A 116 8.05 -10.89 -7.51
C SER A 116 7.36 -10.43 -6.23
N THR A 117 6.04 -10.42 -6.22
CA THR A 117 5.26 -10.28 -5.00
C THR A 117 5.39 -11.50 -4.11
N CYS A 118 5.04 -11.39 -2.83
CA CYS A 118 5.03 -12.50 -1.88
C CYS A 118 4.25 -13.74 -2.40
N ALA A 119 3.17 -13.53 -3.16
CA ALA A 119 2.40 -14.62 -3.81
C ALA A 119 2.94 -15.06 -5.19
N GLY A 120 4.07 -14.54 -5.65
CA GLY A 120 4.75 -14.97 -6.88
C GLY A 120 4.24 -14.29 -8.17
N TYR A 121 3.58 -13.14 -8.06
CA TYR A 121 3.21 -12.30 -9.20
C TYR A 121 4.35 -11.32 -9.55
N PRO A 122 4.33 -10.62 -10.71
CA PRO A 122 5.41 -9.69 -11.05
C PRO A 122 5.63 -8.63 -9.96
N GLY A 123 6.88 -8.40 -9.55
CA GLY A 123 7.25 -7.30 -8.66
C GLY A 123 7.60 -6.03 -9.44
N SER A 124 7.91 -4.95 -8.72
CA SER A 124 8.18 -3.63 -9.30
C SER A 124 9.67 -3.31 -9.45
N LEU A 125 10.58 -4.21 -9.09
CA LEU A 125 12.02 -4.00 -9.28
C LEU A 125 12.34 -3.69 -10.75
N GLY A 126 12.93 -2.52 -11.01
CA GLY A 126 13.22 -2.04 -12.37
C GLY A 126 12.05 -1.35 -13.09
N TYR A 127 10.88 -1.23 -12.44
CA TYR A 127 9.66 -0.66 -13.02
C TYR A 127 9.00 0.45 -12.17
N TYR A 128 9.66 0.94 -11.12
CA TYR A 128 9.06 1.89 -10.15
C TYR A 128 8.37 3.10 -10.79
N ASP A 129 9.05 3.87 -11.65
CA ASP A 129 8.47 5.07 -12.28
C ASP A 129 7.27 4.73 -13.18
N LYS A 130 7.33 3.58 -13.87
CA LYS A 130 6.28 3.09 -14.76
C LYS A 130 5.05 2.65 -13.95
N ASP A 131 5.26 1.86 -12.91
CA ASP A 131 4.19 1.32 -12.07
C ASP A 131 3.51 2.45 -11.28
N ALA A 132 4.29 3.38 -10.69
CA ALA A 132 3.76 4.56 -10.02
C ALA A 132 2.88 5.41 -10.96
N LYS A 133 3.35 5.67 -12.18
CA LYS A 133 2.56 6.38 -13.18
C LYS A 133 1.26 5.65 -13.52
N ALA A 134 1.32 4.33 -13.70
CA ALA A 134 0.11 3.54 -13.99
C ALA A 134 -0.92 3.65 -12.85
N PHE A 135 -0.48 3.52 -11.59
CA PHE A 135 -1.37 3.66 -10.44
C PHE A 135 -2.00 5.05 -10.34
N ALA A 136 -1.21 6.11 -10.59
CA ALA A 136 -1.72 7.46 -10.63
C ALA A 136 -2.74 7.68 -11.77
N ASP A 137 -2.45 7.18 -12.97
CA ASP A 137 -3.34 7.24 -14.13
C ASP A 137 -4.66 6.46 -13.89
N TRP A 138 -4.63 5.39 -13.08
CA TRP A 138 -5.83 4.63 -12.69
C TRP A 138 -6.64 5.29 -11.58
N GLY A 139 -6.08 6.30 -10.90
CA GLY A 139 -6.73 7.01 -9.82
C GLY A 139 -6.51 6.42 -8.43
N VAL A 140 -5.53 5.54 -8.24
CA VAL A 140 -5.22 4.94 -6.93
C VAL A 140 -4.93 6.01 -5.87
N ASP A 141 -5.43 5.81 -4.65
CA ASP A 141 -5.29 6.75 -3.52
C ASP A 141 -4.39 6.24 -2.41
N LEU A 142 -4.15 4.93 -2.36
CA LEU A 142 -3.24 4.28 -1.40
C LEU A 142 -2.44 3.18 -2.10
N PHE A 143 -1.18 3.05 -1.74
CA PHE A 143 -0.28 2.04 -2.27
C PHE A 143 0.44 1.31 -1.13
N LYS A 144 0.15 0.02 -0.97
CA LYS A 144 0.90 -0.92 -0.12
C LYS A 144 2.05 -1.49 -0.93
N PHE A 145 3.26 -1.43 -0.38
CA PHE A 145 4.46 -1.89 -1.06
C PHE A 145 5.25 -2.86 -0.18
N ASP A 146 5.26 -4.12 -0.61
CA ASP A 146 5.88 -5.21 0.13
C ASP A 146 7.37 -5.38 -0.16
N GLY A 147 8.01 -6.25 0.61
CA GLY A 147 9.46 -6.46 0.65
C GLY A 147 9.94 -7.84 0.20
N CYS A 148 9.10 -8.66 -0.46
CA CYS A 148 9.47 -10.02 -0.81
C CYS A 148 10.40 -10.07 -2.04
N PHE A 149 11.11 -11.21 -2.21
CA PHE A 149 11.92 -11.51 -3.40
C PHE A 149 12.88 -10.39 -3.87
N MET A 150 13.41 -9.58 -2.94
CA MET A 150 14.45 -8.61 -3.23
C MET A 150 15.80 -9.32 -3.38
N PRO A 151 16.46 -9.30 -4.56
CA PRO A 151 17.71 -10.05 -4.77
C PRO A 151 18.87 -9.56 -3.91
N ASP A 152 18.92 -8.24 -3.67
CA ASP A 152 19.90 -7.59 -2.81
C ASP A 152 19.18 -6.80 -1.71
N TRP A 153 19.18 -7.35 -0.50
CA TRP A 153 18.53 -6.76 0.67
C TRP A 153 19.13 -5.40 1.06
N HIS A 154 20.36 -5.09 0.67
CA HIS A 154 20.97 -3.79 0.94
C HIS A 154 20.32 -2.65 0.13
N GLN A 155 19.65 -2.98 -0.98
CA GLN A 155 18.96 -2.00 -1.85
C GLN A 155 17.52 -1.74 -1.42
N LEU A 156 17.02 -2.43 -0.40
CA LEU A 156 15.63 -2.35 0.03
C LEU A 156 15.24 -0.92 0.43
N GLY A 157 16.07 -0.24 1.23
CA GLY A 157 15.84 1.17 1.60
C GLY A 157 15.88 2.12 0.40
N GLU A 158 16.75 1.86 -0.57
CA GLU A 158 16.84 2.67 -1.79
C GLU A 158 15.60 2.45 -2.67
N GLY A 159 15.16 1.22 -2.87
CA GLY A 159 13.97 0.92 -3.69
C GLY A 159 12.69 1.53 -3.09
N TYR A 160 12.53 1.50 -1.76
CA TYR A 160 11.43 2.20 -1.09
C TYR A 160 11.46 3.71 -1.31
N THR A 161 12.65 4.30 -1.28
CA THR A 161 12.87 5.73 -1.57
C THR A 161 12.60 6.06 -3.04
N ASN A 162 13.02 5.19 -3.96
CA ASN A 162 12.82 5.34 -5.40
C ASN A 162 11.33 5.27 -5.76
N MET A 163 10.57 4.36 -5.15
CA MET A 163 9.13 4.29 -5.33
C MET A 163 8.41 5.52 -4.70
N SER A 164 8.83 5.98 -3.52
CA SER A 164 8.30 7.22 -2.92
C SER A 164 8.49 8.42 -3.86
N ARG A 165 9.69 8.57 -4.44
CA ARG A 165 9.99 9.58 -5.45
C ARG A 165 9.09 9.42 -6.68
N ALA A 166 8.97 8.21 -7.21
CA ALA A 166 8.17 7.91 -8.39
C ALA A 166 6.69 8.30 -8.20
N LEU A 167 6.09 7.93 -7.06
CA LEU A 167 4.71 8.30 -6.71
C LEU A 167 4.54 9.82 -6.65
N ASN A 168 5.46 10.52 -5.99
CA ASN A 168 5.41 11.99 -5.87
C ASN A 168 5.53 12.68 -7.24
N GLN A 169 6.36 12.15 -8.15
CA GLN A 169 6.53 12.67 -9.51
C GLN A 169 5.26 12.58 -10.36
N THR A 170 4.31 11.71 -10.01
CA THR A 170 3.02 11.63 -10.71
C THR A 170 2.11 12.84 -10.47
N GLY A 171 2.34 13.58 -9.39
CA GLY A 171 1.49 14.71 -8.97
C GLY A 171 0.16 14.31 -8.32
N ARG A 172 -0.16 13.01 -8.23
CA ARG A 172 -1.33 12.50 -7.50
C ARG A 172 -0.97 12.27 -6.03
N SER A 173 -1.83 12.67 -5.11
CA SER A 173 -1.70 12.31 -3.70
C SER A 173 -2.04 10.84 -3.50
N ILE A 174 -1.02 10.02 -3.18
CA ILE A 174 -1.15 8.59 -2.92
C ILE A 174 -0.56 8.32 -1.53
N VAL A 175 -1.35 7.76 -0.61
CA VAL A 175 -0.88 7.30 0.70
C VAL A 175 0.06 6.12 0.48
N TYR A 176 1.27 6.19 1.02
CA TYR A 176 2.28 5.17 0.79
C TYR A 176 2.57 4.37 2.06
N VAL A 177 2.25 3.07 2.02
CA VAL A 177 2.33 2.12 3.13
C VAL A 177 3.43 1.11 2.82
N LEU A 178 4.45 1.05 3.68
CA LEU A 178 5.59 0.16 3.51
C LEU A 178 5.40 -1.09 4.34
N CYS A 179 5.71 -2.24 3.75
CA CYS A 179 5.74 -3.52 4.45
C CYS A 179 7.19 -3.88 4.79
N LEU A 180 7.70 -3.40 5.93
CA LEU A 180 9.09 -3.64 6.34
C LEU A 180 9.17 -4.82 7.31
N ILE A 181 10.04 -5.78 7.04
CA ILE A 181 10.31 -6.94 7.93
C ILE A 181 11.71 -6.86 8.56
N PHE A 182 12.41 -5.73 8.38
CA PHE A 182 13.72 -5.47 8.97
C PHE A 182 13.69 -4.14 9.74
N GLN A 183 14.72 -3.84 10.55
CA GLN A 183 14.87 -2.55 11.25
C GLN A 183 15.73 -1.56 10.47
N PRO A 184 15.14 -0.78 9.56
CA PRO A 184 15.86 0.24 8.83
C PRO A 184 16.06 1.51 9.67
N ASP A 185 16.74 2.48 9.08
CA ASP A 185 16.76 3.85 9.58
C ASP A 185 15.34 4.45 9.56
N TYR A 186 14.70 4.43 10.73
CA TYR A 186 13.36 4.93 10.95
C TYR A 186 13.19 6.42 10.65
N GLU A 187 14.24 7.22 10.78
CA GLU A 187 14.23 8.66 10.48
C GLU A 187 14.31 8.90 8.97
N ALA A 188 15.10 8.10 8.26
CA ALA A 188 15.12 8.13 6.79
C ALA A 188 13.75 7.70 6.22
N ILE A 189 13.17 6.62 6.75
CA ILE A 189 11.89 6.10 6.25
C ILE A 189 10.70 6.98 6.58
N ARG A 190 10.72 7.67 7.73
CA ARG A 190 9.67 8.64 8.06
C ARG A 190 9.52 9.71 6.97
N LYS A 191 10.58 10.02 6.22
CA LYS A 191 10.57 11.01 5.14
C LYS A 191 10.01 10.45 3.84
N THR A 192 9.93 9.13 3.70
CA THR A 192 9.56 8.45 2.46
C THR A 192 8.19 7.78 2.52
N CYS A 193 7.66 7.43 3.70
CA CYS A 193 6.39 6.72 3.86
C CYS A 193 5.36 7.42 4.77
N ASN A 194 4.08 7.08 4.59
CA ASN A 194 3.01 7.48 5.51
C ASN A 194 2.77 6.47 6.63
N HIS A 195 2.92 5.18 6.33
CA HIS A 195 2.78 4.08 7.29
C HIS A 195 3.88 3.05 7.04
N ARG A 196 4.28 2.35 8.09
CA ARG A 196 5.26 1.27 7.99
C ARG A 196 4.92 0.12 8.91
N ARG A 197 4.74 -1.05 8.32
CA ARG A 197 4.64 -2.32 9.03
C ARG A 197 6.01 -2.64 9.60
N ASN A 198 6.06 -3.04 10.87
CA ASN A 198 7.32 -3.22 11.60
C ASN A 198 7.62 -4.67 12.03
N TYR A 199 6.61 -5.54 12.03
CA TYR A 199 6.71 -6.90 12.54
C TYR A 199 6.15 -7.95 11.58
N GLY A 200 6.00 -9.21 11.98
CA GLY A 200 5.37 -10.23 11.15
C GLY A 200 3.86 -10.00 10.95
N ASP A 201 3.29 -10.72 9.99
CA ASP A 201 1.85 -10.71 9.69
C ASP A 201 1.02 -11.06 10.94
N ILE A 202 -0.11 -10.39 11.09
CA ILE A 202 -1.13 -10.76 12.05
C ILE A 202 -1.94 -11.97 11.56
N TYR A 203 -2.29 -12.85 12.48
CA TYR A 203 -3.18 -13.98 12.24
C TYR A 203 -4.33 -13.97 13.25
N ASP A 204 -5.43 -14.65 12.92
CA ASP A 204 -6.62 -14.79 13.76
C ASP A 204 -6.39 -15.73 14.95
N GLN A 205 -5.45 -15.34 15.82
CA GLN A 205 -5.01 -16.06 17.00
C GLN A 205 -4.46 -15.07 18.04
N TRP A 206 -4.86 -15.26 19.30
CA TRP A 206 -4.42 -14.38 20.39
C TRP A 206 -2.89 -14.36 20.58
N THR A 207 -2.22 -15.46 20.23
CA THR A 207 -0.75 -15.55 20.25
C THR A 207 -0.09 -14.58 19.28
N SER A 208 -0.70 -14.30 18.13
CA SER A 208 -0.20 -13.34 17.13
C SER A 208 -0.39 -11.90 17.61
N VAL A 209 -1.55 -11.58 18.20
CA VAL A 209 -1.78 -10.27 18.81
C VAL A 209 -0.75 -10.00 19.92
N LYS A 210 -0.54 -10.97 20.81
CA LYS A 210 0.46 -10.83 21.88
C LYS A 210 1.88 -10.66 21.34
N SER A 211 2.29 -11.43 20.33
CA SER A 211 3.65 -11.29 19.80
C SER A 211 3.90 -9.92 19.18
N ILE A 212 2.91 -9.33 18.50
CA ILE A 212 2.98 -7.95 17.99
C ILE A 212 3.11 -6.95 19.15
N LEU A 213 2.32 -7.11 20.22
CA LEU A 213 2.36 -6.23 21.38
C LEU A 213 3.69 -6.32 22.14
N ASP A 214 4.16 -7.53 22.41
CA ASP A 214 5.42 -7.79 23.10
C ASP A 214 6.60 -7.18 22.31
N TRP A 215 6.65 -7.45 21.00
CA TRP A 215 7.68 -6.88 20.13
C TRP A 215 7.59 -5.34 20.07
N THR A 216 6.38 -4.78 20.05
CA THR A 216 6.17 -3.32 20.06
C THR A 216 6.67 -2.69 21.36
N ALA A 217 6.40 -3.32 22.51
CA ALA A 217 6.84 -2.86 23.82
C ALA A 217 8.37 -2.91 23.95
N ASP A 218 9.01 -3.96 23.43
CA ASP A 218 10.47 -4.12 23.44
C ASP A 218 11.18 -3.07 22.58
N HIS A 219 10.54 -2.62 21.49
CA HIS A 219 11.11 -1.66 20.53
C HIS A 219 10.53 -0.25 20.63
N GLN A 220 9.74 0.05 21.68
CA GLN A 220 9.04 1.34 21.80
C GLN A 220 10.00 2.55 21.79
N LYS A 221 11.22 2.40 22.33
CA LYS A 221 12.21 3.49 22.41
C LYS A 221 12.67 3.99 21.05
N ILE A 222 12.67 3.12 20.04
CA ILE A 222 13.06 3.48 18.67
C ILE A 222 11.84 3.84 17.81
N MET A 223 10.68 3.24 18.06
CA MET A 223 9.49 3.39 17.22
C MET A 223 8.57 4.54 17.64
N VAL A 224 8.38 4.78 18.94
CA VAL A 224 7.46 5.82 19.42
C VAL A 224 7.91 7.23 19.00
N PRO A 225 9.20 7.62 19.11
CA PRO A 225 9.63 8.98 18.78
C PRO A 225 9.47 9.35 17.30
N VAL A 226 9.46 8.35 16.42
CA VAL A 226 9.41 8.52 14.96
C VAL A 226 7.98 8.40 14.41
N ALA A 227 6.97 8.19 15.27
CA ALA A 227 5.56 8.20 14.91
C ALA A 227 4.93 9.58 15.15
N GLY A 228 4.01 9.98 14.28
CA GLY A 228 3.30 11.25 14.37
C GLY A 228 2.71 11.67 13.03
N PRO A 229 2.08 12.85 12.92
CA PRO A 229 1.40 13.29 11.71
C PRO A 229 2.26 13.07 10.44
N GLY A 230 1.69 12.39 9.46
CA GLY A 230 2.33 12.05 8.20
C GLY A 230 3.20 10.78 8.19
N GLY A 231 3.41 10.11 9.33
CA GLY A 231 4.25 8.90 9.44
C GLY A 231 3.93 8.08 10.68
N TRP A 232 3.33 6.90 10.51
CA TRP A 232 2.87 6.03 11.60
C TRP A 232 3.50 4.64 11.57
N ASN A 233 3.60 4.02 12.74
CA ASN A 233 3.93 2.60 12.86
C ASN A 233 2.65 1.79 12.67
N ASP A 234 2.73 0.75 11.86
CA ASP A 234 1.61 -0.12 11.49
C ASP A 234 1.80 -1.48 12.17
N PRO A 235 0.94 -1.84 13.15
CA PRO A 235 0.96 -3.14 13.83
C PRO A 235 0.19 -4.23 13.05
N ASP A 236 -0.10 -3.98 11.77
CA ASP A 236 -0.94 -4.81 10.90
C ASP A 236 -2.45 -4.69 11.22
N MET A 237 -3.27 -5.43 10.46
CA MET A 237 -4.73 -5.34 10.45
C MET A 237 -5.41 -5.65 11.80
N VAL A 238 -6.67 -5.22 11.91
CA VAL A 238 -7.60 -5.53 13.03
C VAL A 238 -8.54 -6.66 12.65
#